data_AF-A0A5C5XUJ2-F1
#
_entry.id   AF-A0A5C5XUJ2-F1
#
_cell.length_a   1.000
_cell.length_b   1.000
_cell.length_c   1.000
_cell.angle_alpha   90.00
_cell.angle_beta   90.00
_cell.angle_gamma   90.00
#
_symmetry.space_group_name_H-M   'P 1'
#
loop_
_entity.id
_entity.type
_entity.pdbx_description
1 polymer ?
#
loop_
_entity_poly.entity_id
_entity_poly.type
_entity_poly.pdbx_seq_one_letter_code
_entity_poly.pdbx_strand_id
1 'polypeptide(L)'
;MTTLVPSGADRFHSDRRESSADPYRLAIIGAGPRGLQCGEAIASQLANAGPRPRTEITYFEPARCPGAGAVYSPDQPNFLLMNFPAAAIDRSFPSSDSGQTPGFIEWLAREDREAISPGAFLPRATVGRYLSYRFQRLRHRLAAAGICCRVIPHAVMNVSPAENQWRCQTAAGVEAFDQIVFTIGHGLRWRRRTEAATGDTLLPAYPTATNLGPANIAPGASVAVRGFALTCIDVCLALTQGRGGCFFSNGQYRWSYLPSGKEPGSILPFSGTGRPMQPKPDYRQWRVAGASTSIWPRFQSQLTGLEGPSGEEVAGVVFDAADAALADYAQNFGLERPASGVARRWFDRFCQPKTPEEIVRWMRRSIRIAAGKRPADAGWALGEAWRQLYPTLVAQFSFGRHGEAAWQSIAKFSREMERLAFGPPIENAAKLVALVDHGVLDLRHCGDHSRLLSEHGHRIVTAAVETKVDRVVDAVLPSGAETCNNEVAGGLLPESIALKTTPGGAMQTSRGGEPLKSDGTRIESVRCFGRVAEGWVIGHDTLNRSLHNQIDTWATGLAMQLTRSNS
;
A
#
# COMPACT_ATOMS: atom_id res chain seq x y z
N MET A 1 46.58 54.57 24.41
CA MET A 1 45.14 54.23 24.31
C MET A 1 44.86 53.66 22.93
N THR A 2 44.97 52.34 22.76
CA THR A 2 44.26 51.64 21.68
C THR A 2 44.16 50.16 22.02
N THR A 3 43.01 49.63 21.69
CA THR A 3 42.31 48.43 22.13
C THR A 3 42.76 47.14 21.47
N LEU A 4 42.52 46.04 22.19
CA LEU A 4 42.53 44.64 21.76
C LEU A 4 41.61 44.36 20.55
N VAL A 5 42.06 43.49 19.64
CA VAL A 5 41.22 42.59 18.82
C VAL A 5 41.95 41.23 18.69
N PRO A 6 41.32 40.09 19.04
CA PRO A 6 41.90 38.76 18.89
C PRO A 6 41.59 38.10 17.54
N SER A 7 42.49 37.19 17.17
CA SER A 7 42.44 36.25 16.04
C SER A 7 41.21 35.33 16.07
N GLY A 8 40.60 35.10 14.91
CA GLY A 8 39.60 34.04 14.73
C GLY A 8 38.83 34.20 13.42
N ALA A 9 39.41 33.73 12.31
CA ALA A 9 38.68 33.49 11.08
C ALA A 9 38.76 31.99 10.77
N ASP A 10 37.80 31.24 11.31
CA ASP A 10 37.52 29.88 10.89
C ASP A 10 37.14 29.89 9.41
N ARG A 11 38.00 29.26 8.61
CA ARG A 11 37.76 29.01 7.19
C ARG A 11 36.66 27.96 7.08
N PHE A 12 35.46 28.39 6.71
CA PHE A 12 34.46 27.52 6.08
C PHE A 12 35.13 26.80 4.89
N HIS A 13 35.45 25.51 5.07
CA HIS A 13 35.79 24.64 3.95
C HIS A 13 34.51 24.34 3.18
N SER A 14 34.27 25.14 2.15
CA SER A 14 33.49 24.69 1.00
C SER A 14 34.37 23.74 0.19
N ASP A 15 34.14 22.44 0.34
CA ASP A 15 34.72 21.43 -0.56
C ASP A 15 34.11 21.62 -1.95
N ARG A 16 34.80 22.43 -2.77
CA ARG A 16 34.63 22.45 -4.21
C ARG A 16 35.12 21.10 -4.73
N ARG A 17 34.20 20.28 -5.23
CA ARG A 17 34.57 19.14 -6.08
C ARG A 17 35.21 19.70 -7.35
N GLU A 18 36.54 19.66 -7.43
CA GLU A 18 37.22 19.61 -8.72
C GLU A 18 36.66 18.42 -9.51
N SER A 19 36.49 18.57 -10.83
CA SER A 19 35.80 17.61 -11.68
C SER A 19 36.42 16.21 -11.59
N SER A 20 35.86 15.33 -10.76
CA SER A 20 36.25 13.92 -10.75
C SER A 20 35.81 13.29 -12.07
N ALA A 21 36.73 12.60 -12.75
CA ALA A 21 36.41 11.79 -13.93
C ALA A 21 35.40 10.66 -13.63
N ASP A 22 35.18 10.36 -12.34
CA ASP A 22 34.27 9.32 -11.89
C ASP A 22 32.80 9.73 -11.96
N PRO A 23 31.91 8.84 -12.42
CA PRO A 23 30.49 9.13 -12.52
C PRO A 23 29.83 9.22 -11.14
N TYR A 24 28.79 10.05 -11.01
CA TYR A 24 27.86 10.01 -9.89
C TYR A 24 27.03 8.72 -9.93
N ARG A 25 27.08 7.90 -8.88
CA ARG A 25 26.46 6.58 -8.80
C ARG A 25 25.29 6.58 -7.83
N LEU A 26 24.10 6.34 -8.36
CA LEU A 26 22.85 6.21 -7.61
C LEU A 26 22.41 4.74 -7.54
N ALA A 27 22.16 4.24 -6.34
CA ALA A 27 21.49 2.95 -6.14
C ALA A 27 20.01 3.15 -5.79
N ILE A 28 19.14 2.43 -6.49
CA ILE A 28 17.73 2.28 -6.14
C ILE A 28 17.50 0.83 -5.71
N ILE A 29 17.25 0.63 -4.41
CA ILE A 29 17.06 -0.68 -3.79
C ILE A 29 15.56 -1.01 -3.81
N GLY A 30 15.19 -1.96 -4.65
CA GLY A 30 13.82 -2.25 -5.07
C GLY A 30 13.49 -1.57 -6.40
N ALA A 31 13.03 -2.33 -7.39
CA ALA A 31 12.52 -1.81 -8.65
C ALA A 31 11.01 -2.08 -8.80
N GLY A 32 10.27 -2.10 -7.69
CA GLY A 32 8.81 -2.10 -7.71
C GLY A 32 8.22 -0.73 -8.14
N PRO A 33 6.91 -0.52 -7.94
CA PRO A 33 6.23 0.70 -8.42
C PRO A 33 6.84 2.02 -7.92
N ARG A 34 7.35 2.03 -6.66
CA ARG A 34 8.03 3.20 -6.07
C ARG A 34 9.42 3.41 -6.66
N GLY A 35 10.20 2.35 -6.84
CA GLY A 35 11.51 2.43 -7.52
C GLY A 35 11.37 2.91 -8.97
N LEU A 36 10.35 2.42 -9.70
CA LEU A 36 9.99 2.92 -11.02
C LEU A 36 9.65 4.42 -10.99
N GLN A 37 8.83 4.86 -10.03
CA GLN A 37 8.49 6.27 -9.87
C GLN A 37 9.74 7.13 -9.61
N CYS A 38 10.67 6.66 -8.77
CA CYS A 38 11.94 7.32 -8.53
C CYS A 38 12.74 7.52 -9.82
N GLY A 39 12.86 6.47 -10.64
CA GLY A 39 13.52 6.55 -11.94
C GLY A 39 12.83 7.50 -12.92
N GLU A 40 11.50 7.44 -13.02
CA GLU A 40 10.73 8.30 -13.92
C GLU A 40 10.83 9.78 -13.52
N ALA A 41 10.82 10.07 -12.22
CA ALA A 41 11.00 11.42 -11.70
C ALA A 41 12.40 11.96 -12.04
N ILE A 42 13.47 11.18 -11.78
CA ILE A 42 14.84 11.57 -12.13
C ILE A 42 14.99 11.76 -13.64
N ALA A 43 14.52 10.82 -14.46
CA ALA A 43 14.63 10.91 -15.91
C ALA A 43 13.95 12.17 -16.45
N SER A 44 12.83 12.57 -15.84
CA SER A 44 12.10 13.79 -16.24
C SER A 44 12.83 15.07 -15.84
N GLN A 45 13.46 15.10 -14.65
CA GLN A 45 14.25 16.25 -14.20
C GLN A 45 15.56 16.39 -14.98
N LEU A 46 16.23 15.28 -15.30
CA LEU A 46 17.50 15.28 -16.01
C LEU A 46 17.38 15.49 -17.52
N ALA A 47 16.20 15.27 -18.10
CA ALA A 47 15.96 15.53 -19.53
C ALA A 47 16.14 17.01 -19.92
N ASN A 48 15.88 17.93 -18.97
CA ASN A 48 15.98 19.37 -19.18
C ASN A 48 17.12 20.00 -18.37
N ALA A 49 17.98 19.18 -17.74
CA ALA A 49 19.07 19.68 -16.91
C ALA A 49 20.23 20.20 -17.78
N GLY A 50 20.91 21.25 -17.28
CA GLY A 50 22.14 21.75 -17.87
C GLY A 50 23.33 20.76 -17.74
N PRO A 51 24.57 21.22 -17.99
CA PRO A 51 25.76 20.40 -17.82
C PRO A 51 25.81 19.73 -16.44
N ARG A 52 26.14 18.43 -16.42
CA ARG A 52 26.14 17.59 -15.22
C ARG A 52 27.21 16.51 -15.32
N PRO A 53 27.70 15.97 -14.20
CA PRO A 53 28.65 14.87 -14.23
C PRO A 53 28.00 13.65 -14.89
N ARG A 54 28.83 12.72 -15.40
CA ARG A 54 28.35 11.41 -15.85
C ARG A 54 27.57 10.76 -14.71
N THR A 55 26.41 10.19 -15.01
CA THR A 55 25.51 9.64 -13.99
C THR A 55 25.20 8.17 -14.31
N GLU A 56 25.26 7.33 -13.29
CA GLU A 56 24.89 5.92 -13.38
C GLU A 56 23.80 5.60 -12.35
N ILE A 57 22.76 4.89 -12.80
CA ILE A 57 21.65 4.45 -11.95
C ILE A 57 21.67 2.92 -11.94
N THR A 58 21.76 2.35 -10.75
CA THR A 58 21.72 0.90 -10.54
C THR A 58 20.49 0.53 -9.72
N TYR A 59 19.63 -0.30 -10.30
CA TYR A 59 18.52 -0.93 -9.58
C TYR A 59 18.96 -2.26 -9.00
N PHE A 60 18.58 -2.54 -7.75
CA PHE A 60 18.66 -3.86 -7.15
C PHE A 60 17.24 -4.43 -7.04
N GLU A 61 16.95 -5.48 -7.82
CA GLU A 61 15.62 -6.09 -7.86
C GLU A 61 15.72 -7.60 -8.06
N PRO A 62 15.46 -8.43 -7.04
CA PRO A 62 15.48 -9.88 -7.20
C PRO A 62 14.30 -10.43 -8.02
N ALA A 63 13.19 -9.70 -8.15
CA ALA A 63 12.07 -10.14 -8.97
C ALA A 63 12.42 -10.06 -10.47
N ARG A 64 11.92 -11.02 -11.24
CA ARG A 64 12.18 -11.13 -12.69
C ARG A 64 11.68 -9.91 -13.49
N CYS A 65 10.66 -9.22 -13.01
CA CYS A 65 9.98 -8.14 -13.72
C CYS A 65 10.13 -6.81 -12.97
N PRO A 66 11.22 -6.05 -13.22
CA PRO A 66 11.34 -4.67 -12.78
C PRO A 66 10.14 -3.81 -13.21
N GLY A 67 9.87 -2.75 -12.46
CA GLY A 67 8.64 -1.97 -12.49
C GLY A 67 7.52 -2.57 -11.64
N ALA A 68 7.26 -3.87 -11.81
CA ALA A 68 6.17 -4.58 -11.15
C ALA A 68 6.55 -5.09 -9.75
N GLY A 69 7.77 -5.62 -9.60
CA GLY A 69 8.21 -6.32 -8.40
C GLY A 69 7.39 -7.59 -8.13
N ALA A 70 7.55 -8.19 -6.94
CA ALA A 70 6.85 -9.43 -6.60
C ALA A 70 5.33 -9.26 -6.44
N VAL A 71 4.88 -8.12 -5.90
CA VAL A 71 3.45 -7.83 -5.58
C VAL A 71 2.59 -7.67 -6.82
N TYR A 72 3.16 -7.22 -7.94
CA TYR A 72 2.46 -7.09 -9.21
C TYR A 72 3.05 -8.02 -10.27
N SER A 73 3.68 -9.13 -9.89
CA SER A 73 4.27 -10.05 -10.85
C SER A 73 3.29 -10.39 -11.99
N PRO A 74 3.68 -10.25 -13.27
CA PRO A 74 2.87 -10.68 -14.42
C PRO A 74 2.47 -12.15 -14.39
N ASP A 75 3.19 -12.99 -13.63
CA ASP A 75 2.90 -14.42 -13.48
C ASP A 75 1.80 -14.71 -12.44
N GLN A 76 1.21 -13.68 -11.82
CA GLN A 76 0.12 -13.88 -10.88
C GLN A 76 -1.17 -14.38 -11.57
N PRO A 77 -1.97 -15.23 -10.90
CA PRO A 77 -3.23 -15.66 -11.46
C PRO A 77 -4.20 -14.51 -11.74
N ASN A 78 -4.92 -14.58 -12.87
CA ASN A 78 -5.81 -13.51 -13.32
C ASN A 78 -7.01 -13.24 -12.40
N PHE A 79 -7.37 -14.18 -11.53
CA PHE A 79 -8.45 -13.99 -10.56
C PHE A 79 -8.04 -13.08 -9.38
N LEU A 80 -6.75 -12.77 -9.23
CA LEU A 80 -6.27 -11.80 -8.25
C LEU A 80 -6.41 -10.40 -8.83
N LEU A 81 -7.49 -9.72 -8.45
CA LEU A 81 -7.82 -8.41 -8.97
C LEU A 81 -7.14 -7.29 -8.18
N MET A 82 -6.92 -6.18 -8.88
CA MET A 82 -6.67 -4.89 -8.27
C MET A 82 -7.87 -4.49 -7.42
N ASN A 83 -7.60 -3.87 -6.28
CA ASN A 83 -8.63 -3.18 -5.50
C ASN A 83 -8.86 -1.74 -6.01
N PHE A 84 -8.24 -1.32 -7.11
CA PHE A 84 -8.44 -0.02 -7.76
C PHE A 84 -9.03 -0.19 -9.16
N PRO A 85 -9.98 0.68 -9.56
CA PRO A 85 -10.50 0.68 -10.93
C PRO A 85 -9.43 1.16 -11.92
N ALA A 86 -9.55 0.77 -13.18
CA ALA A 86 -8.64 1.12 -14.26
C ALA A 86 -8.39 2.64 -14.36
N ALA A 87 -9.42 3.47 -14.21
CA ALA A 87 -9.31 4.93 -14.22
C ALA A 87 -8.42 5.50 -13.10
N ALA A 88 -8.42 4.87 -11.92
CA ALA A 88 -7.58 5.32 -10.81
C ALA A 88 -6.11 4.97 -11.06
N ILE A 89 -5.85 3.83 -11.69
CA ILE A 89 -4.51 3.46 -12.16
C ILE A 89 -4.08 4.45 -13.24
N ASP A 90 -4.90 4.69 -14.25
CA ASP A 90 -4.60 5.61 -15.35
C ASP A 90 -4.21 7.02 -14.87
N ARG A 91 -5.01 7.59 -13.96
CA ARG A 91 -4.69 8.89 -13.31
C ARG A 91 -3.34 8.89 -12.61
N SER A 92 -2.94 7.77 -12.04
CA SER A 92 -1.66 7.64 -11.33
C SER A 92 -0.46 7.50 -12.28
N PHE A 93 -0.70 7.15 -13.54
CA PHE A 93 0.32 6.94 -14.56
C PHE A 93 -0.08 7.64 -15.85
N PRO A 94 -0.09 8.99 -15.88
CA PRO A 94 -0.47 9.74 -17.07
C PRO A 94 0.48 9.45 -18.24
N SER A 95 -0.02 9.72 -19.45
CA SER A 95 0.81 9.72 -20.66
C SER A 95 1.99 10.67 -20.47
N SER A 96 3.17 10.25 -20.90
CA SER A 96 4.44 10.95 -20.71
C SER A 96 5.32 10.80 -21.94
N ASP A 97 6.49 11.45 -21.95
CA ASP A 97 7.44 11.34 -23.06
C ASP A 97 6.82 11.79 -24.40
N SER A 98 6.17 12.96 -24.38
CA SER A 98 5.40 13.50 -25.52
C SER A 98 4.40 12.51 -26.13
N GLY A 99 3.81 11.65 -25.30
CA GLY A 99 2.83 10.64 -25.71
C GLY A 99 3.43 9.29 -26.13
N GLN A 100 4.76 9.14 -26.15
CA GLN A 100 5.39 7.85 -26.48
C GLN A 100 5.23 6.80 -25.39
N THR A 101 5.07 7.24 -24.14
CA THR A 101 4.74 6.35 -23.02
C THR A 101 3.28 6.62 -22.64
N PRO A 102 2.32 5.85 -23.19
CA PRO A 102 0.90 6.08 -22.97
C PRO A 102 0.49 5.85 -21.51
N GLY A 103 -0.67 6.41 -21.14
CA GLY A 103 -1.37 6.08 -19.90
C GLY A 103 -1.82 4.63 -19.86
N PHE A 104 -2.32 4.17 -18.72
CA PHE A 104 -2.67 2.76 -18.52
C PHE A 104 -3.83 2.30 -19.42
N ILE A 105 -4.91 3.07 -19.52
CA ILE A 105 -6.07 2.73 -20.35
C ILE A 105 -5.69 2.74 -21.83
N GLU A 106 -4.94 3.75 -22.25
CA GLU A 106 -4.45 3.87 -23.61
C GLU A 106 -3.49 2.72 -23.98
N TRP A 107 -2.56 2.37 -23.09
CA TRP A 107 -1.67 1.22 -23.26
C TRP A 107 -2.46 -0.08 -23.39
N LEU A 108 -3.42 -0.29 -22.49
CA LEU A 108 -4.20 -1.53 -22.45
C LEU A 108 -5.08 -1.69 -23.70
N ALA A 109 -5.67 -0.60 -24.22
CA ALA A 109 -6.43 -0.63 -25.45
C ALA A 109 -5.57 -1.02 -26.67
N ARG A 110 -4.28 -0.67 -26.69
CA ARG A 110 -3.34 -1.08 -27.73
C ARG A 110 -2.96 -2.55 -27.65
N GLU A 111 -2.93 -3.13 -26.44
CA GLU A 111 -2.55 -4.52 -26.19
C GLU A 111 -3.71 -5.51 -26.38
N ASP A 112 -4.88 -5.24 -25.78
CA ASP A 112 -5.97 -6.22 -25.64
C ASP A 112 -7.03 -6.11 -26.75
N ARG A 113 -6.95 -5.09 -27.61
CA ARG A 113 -7.87 -4.76 -28.72
C ARG A 113 -9.36 -4.58 -28.34
N GLU A 114 -9.74 -4.82 -27.08
CA GLU A 114 -11.07 -4.58 -26.54
C GLU A 114 -11.14 -3.32 -25.67
N ALA A 115 -12.26 -2.60 -25.78
CA ALA A 115 -12.50 -1.41 -24.98
C ALA A 115 -12.88 -1.79 -23.54
N ILE A 116 -11.95 -1.59 -22.61
CA ILE A 116 -12.19 -1.84 -21.18
C ILE A 116 -12.85 -0.62 -20.54
N SER A 117 -13.91 -0.87 -19.77
CA SER A 117 -14.59 0.17 -19.00
C SER A 117 -13.61 0.81 -17.98
N PRO A 118 -13.51 2.15 -17.90
CA PRO A 118 -12.66 2.82 -16.91
C PRO A 118 -12.97 2.45 -15.44
N GLY A 119 -14.19 2.00 -15.16
CA GLY A 119 -14.62 1.50 -13.84
C GLY A 119 -14.31 0.03 -13.58
N ALA A 120 -13.69 -0.69 -14.52
CA ALA A 120 -13.37 -2.11 -14.36
C ALA A 120 -12.22 -2.32 -13.36
N PHE A 121 -12.31 -3.41 -12.60
CA PHE A 121 -11.22 -3.92 -11.77
C PHE A 121 -10.49 -4.99 -12.56
N LEU A 122 -9.19 -4.82 -12.72
CA LEU A 122 -8.38 -5.67 -13.61
C LEU A 122 -7.46 -6.59 -12.80
N PRO A 123 -7.00 -7.71 -13.39
CA PRO A 123 -5.99 -8.55 -12.76
C PRO A 123 -4.73 -7.76 -12.37
N ARG A 124 -4.15 -8.08 -11.21
CA ARG A 124 -2.85 -7.51 -10.77
C ARG A 124 -1.75 -7.79 -11.79
N ALA A 125 -1.78 -8.96 -12.41
CA ALA A 125 -0.85 -9.33 -13.49
C ALA A 125 -0.92 -8.36 -14.68
N THR A 126 -2.10 -7.86 -15.06
CA THR A 126 -2.25 -6.86 -16.13
C THR A 126 -1.61 -5.53 -15.76
N VAL A 127 -1.79 -5.07 -14.52
CA VAL A 127 -1.07 -3.88 -14.01
C VAL A 127 0.44 -4.15 -13.96
N GLY A 128 0.85 -5.35 -13.57
CA GLY A 128 2.23 -5.81 -13.62
C GLY A 128 2.88 -5.65 -14.99
N ARG A 129 2.21 -6.14 -16.03
CA ARG A 129 2.67 -5.98 -17.42
C ARG A 129 2.87 -4.51 -17.80
N TYR A 130 1.92 -3.65 -17.44
CA TYR A 130 2.03 -2.21 -17.68
C TYR A 130 3.22 -1.58 -16.94
N LEU A 131 3.41 -1.92 -15.66
CA LEU A 131 4.54 -1.40 -14.87
C LEU A 131 5.89 -1.83 -15.44
N SER A 132 6.01 -3.09 -15.89
CA SER A 132 7.21 -3.57 -16.56
C SER A 132 7.42 -2.92 -17.92
N TYR A 133 6.36 -2.69 -18.70
CA TYR A 133 6.43 -1.89 -19.92
C TYR A 133 6.97 -0.47 -19.64
N ARG A 134 6.43 0.22 -18.63
CA ARG A 134 6.91 1.56 -18.25
C ARG A 134 8.37 1.54 -17.80
N PHE A 135 8.81 0.49 -17.09
CA PHE A 135 10.21 0.35 -16.72
C PHE A 135 11.13 0.18 -17.94
N GLN A 136 10.71 -0.58 -18.95
CA GLN A 136 11.46 -0.68 -20.21
C GLN A 136 11.54 0.69 -20.92
N ARG A 137 10.42 1.42 -21.01
CA ARG A 137 10.40 2.80 -21.54
C ARG A 137 11.33 3.74 -20.78
N LEU A 138 11.34 3.65 -19.45
CA LEU A 138 12.26 4.40 -18.60
C LEU A 138 13.72 4.12 -18.95
N ARG A 139 14.12 2.85 -19.14
CA ARG A 139 15.49 2.50 -19.54
C ARG A 139 15.89 3.13 -20.86
N HIS A 140 14.99 3.12 -21.84
CA HIS A 140 15.24 3.80 -23.12
C HIS A 140 15.41 5.31 -22.96
N ARG A 141 14.58 5.96 -22.14
CA ARG A 141 14.68 7.40 -21.84
C ARG A 141 16.00 7.75 -21.15
N LEU A 142 16.41 6.95 -20.16
CA LEU A 142 17.69 7.14 -19.46
C LEU A 142 18.88 6.98 -20.41
N ALA A 143 18.84 5.96 -21.27
CA ALA A 143 19.89 5.75 -22.28
C ALA A 143 19.97 6.91 -23.28
N ALA A 144 18.84 7.42 -23.76
CA ALA A 144 18.79 8.59 -24.64
C ALA A 144 19.34 9.86 -23.98
N ALA A 145 19.24 9.96 -22.65
CA ALA A 145 19.85 11.03 -21.86
C ALA A 145 21.33 10.76 -21.48
N GLY A 146 21.97 9.71 -22.04
CA GLY A 146 23.36 9.36 -21.72
C GLY A 146 23.58 8.86 -20.29
N ILE A 147 22.53 8.37 -19.62
CA ILE A 147 22.59 7.83 -18.25
C ILE A 147 22.67 6.31 -18.34
N CYS A 148 23.74 5.73 -17.79
CA CYS A 148 23.87 4.28 -17.70
C CYS A 148 22.86 3.73 -16.69
N CYS A 149 21.95 2.85 -17.12
CA CYS A 149 20.95 2.23 -16.26
C CYS A 149 21.16 0.71 -16.20
N ARG A 150 21.59 0.22 -15.03
CA ARG A 150 21.84 -1.20 -14.73
C ARG A 150 20.74 -1.76 -13.83
N VAL A 151 20.44 -3.05 -13.99
CA VAL A 151 19.59 -3.81 -13.08
C VAL A 151 20.39 -5.01 -12.60
N ILE A 152 20.56 -5.12 -11.29
CA ILE A 152 21.21 -6.26 -10.63
C ILE A 152 20.09 -7.15 -10.08
N PRO A 153 19.96 -8.41 -10.54
CA PRO A 153 18.88 -9.30 -10.17
C PRO A 153 19.08 -9.96 -8.79
N HIS A 154 19.58 -9.20 -7.82
CA HIS A 154 19.88 -9.68 -6.48
C HIS A 154 19.34 -8.72 -5.42
N ALA A 155 18.88 -9.31 -4.31
CA ALA A 155 18.56 -8.55 -3.12
C ALA A 155 19.85 -7.96 -2.51
N VAL A 156 19.77 -6.71 -2.08
CA VAL A 156 20.78 -6.14 -1.18
C VAL A 156 20.64 -6.82 0.17
N MET A 157 21.75 -7.32 0.69
CA MET A 157 21.81 -8.02 1.97
C MET A 157 22.30 -7.08 3.07
N ASN A 158 23.22 -6.16 2.77
CA ASN A 158 23.77 -5.23 3.74
C ASN A 158 24.15 -3.92 3.05
N VAL A 159 24.08 -2.82 3.78
CA VAL A 159 24.51 -1.49 3.37
C VAL A 159 25.40 -0.91 4.47
N SER A 160 26.65 -0.59 4.14
CA SER A 160 27.61 -0.03 5.09
C SER A 160 28.17 1.31 4.61
N PRO A 161 28.46 2.26 5.50
CA PRO A 161 29.12 3.51 5.13
C PRO A 161 30.55 3.24 4.61
N ALA A 162 31.01 4.06 3.67
CA ALA A 162 32.39 4.07 3.18
C ALA A 162 32.78 5.50 2.79
N GLU A 163 33.60 6.18 3.60
CA GLU A 163 33.97 7.61 3.44
C GLU A 163 32.80 8.51 3.00
N ASN A 164 32.66 8.78 1.69
CA ASN A 164 31.61 9.62 1.11
C ASN A 164 30.54 8.85 0.29
N GLN A 165 30.47 7.54 0.48
CA GLN A 165 29.64 6.60 -0.28
C GLN A 165 29.02 5.53 0.63
N TRP A 166 28.16 4.70 0.03
CA TRP A 166 27.51 3.55 0.62
C TRP A 166 27.86 2.29 -0.14
N ARG A 167 28.38 1.28 0.55
CA ARG A 167 28.63 -0.05 -0.02
C ARG A 167 27.37 -0.90 0.10
N CYS A 168 26.80 -1.29 -1.03
CA CYS A 168 25.71 -2.25 -1.09
C CYS A 168 26.27 -3.65 -1.35
N GLN A 169 26.06 -4.56 -0.41
CA GLN A 169 26.44 -5.97 -0.52
C GLN A 169 25.26 -6.79 -1.05
N THR A 170 25.53 -7.63 -2.04
CA THR A 170 24.61 -8.64 -2.58
C THR A 170 25.29 -10.01 -2.58
N ALA A 171 24.56 -11.05 -2.99
CA ALA A 171 25.15 -12.37 -3.24
C ALA A 171 26.19 -12.37 -4.37
N ALA A 172 26.15 -11.39 -5.29
CA ALA A 172 27.06 -11.29 -6.43
C ALA A 172 28.32 -10.46 -6.14
N GLY A 173 28.34 -9.69 -5.06
CA GLY A 173 29.47 -8.81 -4.73
C GLY A 173 29.06 -7.53 -4.03
N VAL A 174 30.02 -6.61 -3.93
CA VAL A 174 29.89 -5.32 -3.24
C VAL A 174 30.16 -4.18 -4.22
N GLU A 175 29.27 -3.20 -4.29
CA GLU A 175 29.44 -1.98 -5.10
C GLU A 175 29.17 -0.73 -4.24
N ALA A 176 29.89 0.37 -4.51
CA ALA A 176 29.76 1.64 -3.78
C ALA A 176 28.96 2.69 -4.58
N PHE A 177 28.16 3.48 -3.86
CA PHE A 177 27.23 4.47 -4.42
C PHE A 177 27.26 5.78 -3.64
N ASP A 178 27.14 6.91 -4.33
CA ASP A 178 27.09 8.25 -3.70
C ASP A 178 25.76 8.50 -2.99
N GLN A 179 24.68 7.90 -3.51
CA GLN A 179 23.35 7.98 -2.90
C GLN A 179 22.61 6.65 -3.05
N ILE A 180 21.82 6.31 -2.03
CA ILE A 180 20.97 5.12 -2.01
C ILE A 180 19.51 5.50 -1.78
N VAL A 181 18.59 4.78 -2.41
CA VAL A 181 17.15 4.99 -2.30
C VAL A 181 16.48 3.66 -1.97
N PHE A 182 15.86 3.56 -0.79
CA PHE A 182 15.09 2.40 -0.38
C PHE A 182 13.64 2.51 -0.88
N THR A 183 13.22 1.56 -1.70
CA THR A 183 11.84 1.38 -2.19
C THR A 183 11.38 -0.07 -2.10
N ILE A 184 11.79 -0.75 -1.03
CA ILE A 184 11.75 -2.21 -0.84
C ILE A 184 10.35 -2.83 -0.63
N GLY A 185 9.28 -2.05 -0.69
CA GLY A 185 7.91 -2.52 -0.44
C GLY A 185 7.80 -3.20 0.92
N HIS A 186 7.15 -4.37 0.98
CA HIS A 186 7.00 -5.15 2.21
C HIS A 186 8.27 -5.88 2.69
N GLY A 187 9.41 -5.74 2.01
CA GLY A 187 10.65 -6.41 2.41
C GLY A 187 10.71 -7.91 2.14
N LEU A 188 11.87 -8.50 2.42
CA LEU A 188 12.17 -9.92 2.20
C LEU A 188 12.52 -10.68 3.49
N ARG A 189 13.04 -10.00 4.51
CA ARG A 189 13.51 -10.58 5.79
C ARG A 189 12.37 -10.96 6.72
N TRP A 190 11.23 -10.27 6.69
CA TRP A 190 10.06 -10.69 7.50
C TRP A 190 9.60 -12.12 7.17
N ARG A 191 9.70 -12.52 5.89
CA ARG A 191 9.38 -13.88 5.42
C ARG A 191 10.29 -14.94 6.03
N ARG A 192 11.57 -14.60 6.27
CA ARG A 192 12.54 -15.49 6.91
C ARG A 192 12.34 -15.60 8.43
N ARG A 193 11.88 -14.54 9.09
CA ARG A 193 11.58 -14.60 10.54
C ARG A 193 10.34 -15.45 10.84
N THR A 194 9.32 -15.43 9.98
CA THR A 194 8.18 -16.37 10.10
C THR A 194 8.58 -17.83 9.93
N GLU A 195 9.68 -18.11 9.21
CA GLU A 195 10.22 -19.46 9.05
C GLU A 195 11.04 -19.91 10.28
N ALA A 196 11.72 -18.99 10.98
CA ALA A 196 12.67 -19.31 12.06
C ALA A 196 12.13 -19.16 13.49
N ALA A 197 11.10 -18.35 13.74
CA ALA A 197 10.75 -17.91 15.10
C ALA A 197 9.69 -18.76 15.83
N THR A 198 8.89 -19.57 15.15
CA THR A 198 7.69 -20.17 15.79
C THR A 198 7.77 -21.67 16.04
N GLY A 199 8.72 -22.41 15.46
CA GLY A 199 8.65 -23.88 15.44
C GLY A 199 7.44 -24.46 14.68
N ASP A 200 6.53 -23.59 14.24
CA ASP A 200 5.19 -23.83 13.71
C ASP A 200 4.99 -22.90 12.52
N THR A 201 5.25 -23.39 11.31
CA THR A 201 5.44 -22.57 10.10
C THR A 201 4.12 -22.01 9.59
N LEU A 202 3.83 -20.74 9.89
CA LEU A 202 2.77 -19.99 9.21
C LEU A 202 3.13 -19.84 7.73
N LEU A 203 2.25 -20.27 6.83
CA LEU A 203 2.45 -20.14 5.39
C LEU A 203 2.20 -18.68 4.96
N PRO A 204 3.15 -17.98 4.33
CA PRO A 204 2.88 -16.64 3.80
C PRO A 204 1.87 -16.71 2.66
N ALA A 205 0.89 -15.80 2.62
CA ALA A 205 -0.14 -15.80 1.57
C ALA A 205 0.39 -15.67 0.12
N TYR A 206 1.53 -14.99 -0.06
CA TYR A 206 2.12 -14.74 -1.40
C TYR A 206 3.53 -15.32 -1.50
N PRO A 207 3.98 -15.78 -2.69
CA PRO A 207 3.19 -15.91 -3.92
C PRO A 207 2.14 -17.01 -3.77
N THR A 208 0.90 -16.74 -4.18
CA THR A 208 -0.23 -17.67 -3.95
C THR A 208 -0.04 -18.99 -4.68
N ALA A 209 0.51 -18.96 -5.90
CA ALA A 209 0.74 -20.14 -6.73
C ALA A 209 1.69 -21.17 -6.09
N THR A 210 2.71 -20.71 -5.38
CA THR A 210 3.69 -21.58 -4.70
C THR A 210 3.25 -21.89 -3.28
N ASN A 211 2.95 -20.86 -2.49
CA ASN A 211 2.75 -21.02 -1.05
C ASN A 211 1.42 -21.67 -0.71
N LEU A 212 0.40 -21.43 -1.54
CA LEU A 212 -0.93 -22.00 -1.39
C LEU A 212 -1.15 -23.16 -2.38
N GLY A 213 -0.08 -23.73 -2.96
CA GLY A 213 -0.13 -24.88 -3.85
C GLY A 213 -0.52 -26.20 -3.15
N PRO A 214 -0.90 -27.25 -3.90
CA PRO A 214 -1.33 -28.53 -3.31
C PRO A 214 -0.27 -29.22 -2.45
N ALA A 215 1.01 -28.94 -2.72
CA ALA A 215 2.14 -29.45 -1.94
C ALA A 215 2.13 -28.93 -0.49
N ASN A 216 1.66 -27.71 -0.26
CA ASN A 216 1.59 -27.11 1.08
C ASN A 216 0.21 -27.28 1.70
N ILE A 217 -0.86 -27.23 0.88
CA ILE A 217 -2.25 -27.33 1.32
C ILE A 217 -2.98 -28.37 0.46
N ALA A 218 -3.10 -29.58 1.00
CA ALA A 218 -3.73 -30.71 0.35
C ALA A 218 -5.26 -30.50 0.18
N PRO A 219 -5.88 -31.13 -0.84
CA PRO A 219 -7.34 -31.21 -0.91
C PRO A 219 -7.93 -31.77 0.39
N GLY A 220 -9.08 -31.24 0.82
CA GLY A 220 -9.75 -31.68 2.05
C GLY A 220 -9.14 -31.15 3.36
N ALA A 221 -7.97 -30.50 3.34
CA ALA A 221 -7.35 -29.93 4.54
C ALA A 221 -8.20 -28.81 5.16
N SER A 222 -8.08 -28.63 6.48
CA SER A 222 -8.61 -27.51 7.23
C SER A 222 -7.57 -26.38 7.32
N VAL A 223 -7.93 -25.19 6.85
CA VAL A 223 -6.98 -24.08 6.69
C VAL A 223 -7.43 -22.87 7.51
N ALA A 224 -6.67 -22.53 8.55
CA ALA A 224 -6.85 -21.26 9.25
C ALA A 224 -6.21 -20.12 8.46
N VAL A 225 -6.88 -18.97 8.38
CA VAL A 225 -6.36 -17.77 7.70
C VAL A 225 -6.28 -16.62 8.70
N ARG A 226 -5.06 -16.18 9.04
CA ARG A 226 -4.86 -15.05 9.96
C ARG A 226 -5.23 -13.75 9.27
N GLY A 227 -6.26 -13.07 9.81
CA GLY A 227 -6.76 -11.80 9.31
C GLY A 227 -7.96 -11.93 8.37
N PHE A 228 -8.77 -10.87 8.34
CA PHE A 228 -10.02 -10.82 7.57
C PHE A 228 -10.12 -9.48 6.80
N ALA A 229 -9.20 -9.31 5.83
CA ALA A 229 -9.06 -8.12 4.98
C ALA A 229 -8.74 -8.55 3.52
N LEU A 230 -8.22 -7.64 2.68
CA LEU A 230 -7.99 -7.90 1.24
C LEU A 230 -7.18 -9.18 0.96
N THR A 231 -6.08 -9.42 1.67
CA THR A 231 -5.27 -10.64 1.46
C THR A 231 -6.03 -11.93 1.79
N CYS A 232 -6.94 -11.90 2.77
CA CYS A 232 -7.78 -13.07 3.07
C CYS A 232 -8.68 -13.44 1.87
N ILE A 233 -9.15 -12.43 1.12
CA ILE A 233 -9.92 -12.64 -0.11
C ILE A 233 -9.06 -13.36 -1.14
N ASP A 234 -7.81 -12.92 -1.33
CA ASP A 234 -6.88 -13.54 -2.28
C ASP A 234 -6.56 -14.99 -1.90
N VAL A 235 -6.38 -15.28 -0.60
CA VAL A 235 -6.21 -16.65 -0.08
C VAL A 235 -7.44 -17.49 -0.38
N CYS A 236 -8.65 -16.99 -0.11
CA CYS A 236 -9.89 -17.70 -0.41
C CYS A 236 -10.01 -18.01 -1.90
N LEU A 237 -9.75 -17.02 -2.77
CA LEU A 237 -9.82 -17.21 -4.23
C LEU A 237 -8.75 -18.17 -4.74
N ALA A 238 -7.51 -18.11 -4.22
CA ALA A 238 -6.43 -19.02 -4.60
C ALA A 238 -6.72 -20.48 -4.20
N LEU A 239 -7.33 -20.69 -3.04
CA LEU A 239 -7.70 -22.01 -2.52
C LEU A 239 -9.00 -22.57 -3.12
N THR A 240 -9.75 -21.77 -3.90
CA THR A 240 -11.03 -22.15 -4.50
C THR A 240 -10.96 -22.05 -6.02
N GLN A 241 -11.15 -20.86 -6.59
CA GLN A 241 -11.00 -20.62 -8.03
C GLN A 241 -9.62 -21.04 -8.55
N GLY A 242 -8.55 -20.79 -7.79
CA GLY A 242 -7.19 -21.24 -8.12
C GLY A 242 -6.98 -22.76 -8.05
N ARG A 243 -7.93 -23.50 -7.48
CA ARG A 243 -7.97 -24.98 -7.49
C ARG A 243 -8.83 -25.55 -8.62
N GLY A 244 -9.47 -24.70 -9.41
CA GLY A 244 -10.36 -25.07 -10.51
C GLY A 244 -11.84 -24.91 -10.20
N GLY A 245 -12.20 -24.42 -9.00
CA GLY A 245 -13.58 -24.11 -8.66
C GLY A 245 -14.16 -23.00 -9.54
N CYS A 246 -15.45 -23.10 -9.84
CA CYS A 246 -16.14 -22.18 -10.74
C CYS A 246 -17.13 -21.31 -9.98
N PHE A 247 -17.10 -20.01 -10.28
CA PHE A 247 -18.06 -19.05 -9.78
C PHE A 247 -19.02 -18.65 -10.89
N PHE A 248 -20.32 -18.78 -10.64
CA PHE A 248 -21.37 -18.42 -11.59
C PHE A 248 -22.14 -17.21 -11.06
N SER A 249 -22.22 -16.16 -11.86
CA SER A 249 -23.09 -15.02 -11.59
C SER A 249 -24.40 -15.22 -12.32
N ASN A 250 -25.53 -15.18 -11.60
CA ASN A 250 -26.86 -15.20 -12.24
C ASN A 250 -27.36 -13.78 -12.56
N GLY A 251 -26.46 -12.79 -12.55
CA GLY A 251 -26.79 -11.38 -12.60
C GLY A 251 -27.01 -10.77 -11.21
N GLN A 252 -27.12 -9.44 -11.14
CA GLN A 252 -27.39 -8.71 -9.88
C GLN A 252 -26.42 -9.00 -8.71
N TYR A 253 -25.18 -9.40 -8.98
CA TYR A 253 -24.15 -9.70 -7.97
C TYR A 253 -24.52 -10.81 -6.98
N ARG A 254 -25.38 -11.74 -7.40
CA ARG A 254 -25.59 -13.01 -6.72
C ARG A 254 -24.71 -14.06 -7.40
N TRP A 255 -23.89 -14.71 -6.59
CA TRP A 255 -22.92 -15.69 -7.05
C TRP A 255 -23.20 -17.04 -6.42
N SER A 256 -22.99 -18.09 -7.20
CA SER A 256 -22.97 -19.47 -6.75
C SER A 256 -21.58 -20.05 -7.00
N TYR A 257 -21.16 -20.99 -6.16
CA TYR A 257 -19.86 -21.63 -6.25
C TYR A 257 -20.03 -23.13 -6.53
N LEU A 258 -19.24 -23.65 -7.47
CA LEU A 258 -19.13 -25.07 -7.77
C LEU A 258 -17.68 -25.52 -7.50
N PRO A 259 -17.43 -26.41 -6.54
CA PRO A 259 -16.09 -26.91 -6.25
C PRO A 259 -15.59 -27.84 -7.35
N SER A 260 -14.27 -27.90 -7.48
CA SER A 260 -13.55 -28.82 -8.36
C SER A 260 -13.20 -30.15 -7.69
N GLY A 261 -13.31 -30.23 -6.36
CA GLY A 261 -12.85 -31.36 -5.54
C GLY A 261 -11.37 -31.27 -5.13
N LYS A 262 -10.66 -30.22 -5.55
CA LYS A 262 -9.24 -29.98 -5.22
C LYS A 262 -9.04 -28.91 -4.14
N GLU A 263 -10.14 -28.36 -3.64
CA GLU A 263 -10.16 -27.36 -2.58
C GLU A 263 -9.81 -27.96 -1.22
N PRO A 264 -9.38 -27.12 -0.26
CA PRO A 264 -9.43 -27.48 1.16
C PRO A 264 -10.87 -27.85 1.58
N GLY A 265 -11.00 -28.67 2.63
CA GLY A 265 -12.30 -29.03 3.19
C GLY A 265 -12.97 -27.85 3.91
N SER A 266 -12.16 -26.97 4.50
CA SER A 266 -12.63 -25.73 5.12
C SER A 266 -11.55 -24.64 5.12
N ILE A 267 -12.00 -23.40 4.98
CA ILE A 267 -11.21 -22.18 5.11
C ILE A 267 -11.79 -21.39 6.27
N LEU A 268 -10.98 -21.15 7.31
CA LEU A 268 -11.41 -20.59 8.59
C LEU A 268 -10.62 -19.29 8.86
N PRO A 269 -11.07 -18.13 8.35
CA PRO A 269 -10.46 -16.87 8.73
C PRO A 269 -10.64 -16.62 10.22
N PHE A 270 -9.59 -16.11 10.85
CA PHE A 270 -9.67 -15.67 12.24
C PHE A 270 -9.14 -14.25 12.39
N SER A 271 -9.88 -13.44 13.14
CA SER A 271 -9.60 -12.02 13.33
C SER A 271 -10.21 -11.57 14.64
N GLY A 272 -9.46 -10.81 15.44
CA GLY A 272 -9.93 -10.32 16.74
C GLY A 272 -11.15 -9.39 16.66
N THR A 273 -11.42 -8.76 15.50
CA THR A 273 -12.58 -7.85 15.34
C THR A 273 -13.75 -8.47 14.58
N GLY A 274 -13.52 -9.48 13.74
CA GLY A 274 -14.55 -10.05 12.85
C GLY A 274 -15.15 -9.09 11.81
N ARG A 275 -14.62 -7.87 11.66
CA ARG A 275 -15.23 -6.83 10.81
C ARG A 275 -14.82 -6.98 9.33
N PRO A 276 -15.76 -7.28 8.41
CA PRO A 276 -15.46 -7.42 6.99
C PRO A 276 -15.13 -6.06 6.35
N MET A 277 -14.42 -6.09 5.23
CA MET A 277 -14.26 -4.90 4.39
C MET A 277 -15.50 -4.66 3.52
N GLN A 278 -15.89 -3.41 3.36
CA GLN A 278 -17.01 -3.00 2.53
C GLN A 278 -16.58 -2.91 1.06
N PRO A 279 -17.32 -3.54 0.12
CA PRO A 279 -16.99 -3.43 -1.29
C PRO A 279 -17.11 -1.99 -1.77
N LYS A 280 -16.25 -1.62 -2.73
CA LYS A 280 -16.29 -0.29 -3.36
C LYS A 280 -17.57 -0.13 -4.19
N PRO A 281 -18.21 1.05 -4.18
CA PRO A 281 -19.37 1.31 -5.03
C PRO A 281 -19.03 1.17 -6.52
N ASP A 282 -19.93 0.58 -7.30
CA ASP A 282 -19.85 0.64 -8.76
C ASP A 282 -20.46 1.96 -9.23
N TYR A 283 -19.62 2.99 -9.37
CA TYR A 283 -20.05 4.34 -9.74
C TYR A 283 -20.73 4.42 -11.13
N ARG A 284 -20.69 3.37 -11.96
CA ARG A 284 -21.48 3.29 -13.21
C ARG A 284 -22.95 2.99 -12.94
N GLN A 285 -23.23 2.26 -11.86
CA GLN A 285 -24.58 1.83 -11.48
C GLN A 285 -25.20 2.73 -10.42
N TRP A 286 -24.35 3.38 -9.64
CA TRP A 286 -24.80 4.45 -8.78
C TRP A 286 -25.16 5.64 -9.65
N ARG A 287 -26.43 6.04 -9.61
CA ARG A 287 -26.93 7.32 -10.15
C ARG A 287 -26.34 8.55 -9.44
N VAL A 288 -25.19 8.40 -8.76
CA VAL A 288 -24.52 9.44 -7.98
C VAL A 288 -23.43 10.10 -8.81
N ALA A 289 -23.72 10.36 -10.09
CA ALA A 289 -22.96 11.36 -10.85
C ALA A 289 -23.20 12.80 -10.33
N GLY A 290 -23.77 12.96 -9.12
CA GLY A 290 -24.18 14.24 -8.56
C GLY A 290 -24.56 14.22 -7.07
N ALA A 291 -23.98 13.36 -6.22
CA ALA A 291 -23.83 13.83 -4.82
C ALA A 291 -22.88 15.01 -4.92
N SER A 292 -23.38 16.20 -4.60
CA SER A 292 -22.72 17.42 -5.02
C SER A 292 -21.30 17.44 -4.48
N THR A 293 -20.30 17.59 -5.36
CA THR A 293 -18.91 17.84 -4.96
C THR A 293 -18.78 19.11 -4.11
N SER A 294 -19.85 19.91 -3.99
CA SER A 294 -19.89 21.15 -3.22
C SER A 294 -19.77 20.97 -1.71
N ILE A 295 -20.11 19.80 -1.13
CA ILE A 295 -20.08 19.66 0.34
C ILE A 295 -18.67 19.43 0.88
N TRP A 296 -17.80 18.75 0.12
CA TRP A 296 -16.49 18.32 0.60
C TRP A 296 -15.53 19.45 0.96
N PRO A 297 -15.43 20.55 0.16
CA PRO A 297 -14.54 21.67 0.47
C PRO A 297 -14.75 22.26 1.87
N ARG A 298 -16.01 22.30 2.36
CA ARG A 298 -16.31 22.76 3.72
C ARG A 298 -15.60 21.90 4.78
N PHE A 299 -15.73 20.58 4.68
CA PHE A 299 -15.15 19.64 5.65
C PHE A 299 -13.63 19.52 5.53
N GLN A 300 -13.09 19.66 4.30
CA GLN A 300 -11.64 19.76 4.07
C GLN A 300 -11.05 21.01 4.74
N SER A 301 -11.74 22.15 4.66
CA SER A 301 -11.35 23.38 5.35
C SER A 301 -11.45 23.24 6.87
N GLN A 302 -12.50 22.58 7.39
CA GLN A 302 -12.62 22.28 8.82
C GLN A 302 -11.45 21.43 9.32
N LEU A 303 -11.11 20.32 8.64
CA LEU A 303 -9.94 19.51 8.99
C LEU A 303 -8.63 20.30 8.92
N THR A 304 -8.51 21.21 7.96
CA THR A 304 -7.30 22.02 7.77
C THR A 304 -7.11 23.06 8.89
N GLY A 305 -8.21 23.57 9.44
CA GLY A 305 -8.21 24.54 10.52
C GLY A 305 -8.06 23.95 11.92
N LEU A 306 -7.99 22.62 12.06
CA LEU A 306 -7.71 21.99 13.35
C LEU A 306 -6.23 22.15 13.73
N GLU A 307 -5.98 22.59 14.96
CA GLU A 307 -4.64 22.73 15.52
C GLU A 307 -4.42 21.69 16.63
N GLY A 308 -3.49 20.74 16.43
CA GLY A 308 -3.24 19.66 17.37
C GLY A 308 -4.47 18.78 17.68
N PRO A 309 -5.31 18.41 16.70
CA PRO A 309 -6.57 17.74 16.99
C PRO A 309 -6.39 16.36 17.60
N SER A 310 -7.30 16.04 18.51
CA SER A 310 -7.56 14.68 18.96
C SER A 310 -8.21 13.84 17.85
N GLY A 311 -8.09 12.51 17.98
CA GLY A 311 -8.77 11.58 17.09
C GLY A 311 -10.29 11.70 17.13
N GLU A 312 -10.85 12.18 18.23
CA GLU A 312 -12.29 12.41 18.38
C GLU A 312 -12.77 13.61 17.58
N GLU A 313 -11.99 14.70 17.52
CA GLU A 313 -12.31 15.87 16.69
C GLU A 313 -12.26 15.52 15.20
N VAL A 314 -11.22 14.79 14.79
CA VAL A 314 -11.10 14.30 13.40
C VAL A 314 -12.27 13.37 13.06
N ALA A 315 -12.61 12.44 13.97
CA ALA A 315 -13.76 11.55 13.78
C ALA A 315 -15.07 12.34 13.68
N GLY A 316 -15.24 13.38 14.51
CA GLY A 316 -16.37 14.31 14.47
C GLY A 316 -16.56 14.92 13.08
N VAL A 317 -15.50 15.50 12.50
CA VAL A 317 -15.58 16.09 11.15
C VAL A 317 -15.95 15.04 10.09
N VAL A 318 -15.42 13.81 10.21
CA VAL A 318 -15.76 12.71 9.29
C VAL A 318 -17.22 12.27 9.45
N PHE A 319 -17.74 12.21 10.68
CA PHE A 319 -19.14 11.88 10.95
C PHE A 319 -20.09 12.96 10.40
N ASP A 320 -19.77 14.23 10.62
CA ASP A 320 -20.56 15.35 10.10
C ASP A 320 -20.54 15.39 8.57
N ALA A 321 -19.39 15.09 7.96
CA ALA A 321 -19.27 14.96 6.51
C ALA A 321 -20.12 13.80 5.97
N ALA A 322 -20.15 12.67 6.65
CA ALA A 322 -20.98 11.52 6.26
C ALA A 322 -22.48 11.81 6.41
N ASP A 323 -22.90 12.47 7.49
CA ASP A 323 -24.30 12.88 7.68
C ASP A 323 -24.73 13.90 6.61
N ALA A 324 -23.85 14.86 6.27
CA ALA A 324 -24.11 15.81 5.19
C ALA A 324 -24.21 15.12 3.82
N ALA A 325 -23.34 14.14 3.54
CA ALA A 325 -23.40 13.35 2.31
C ALA A 325 -24.69 12.54 2.19
N LEU A 326 -25.19 11.99 3.29
CA LEU A 326 -26.48 11.30 3.31
C LEU A 326 -27.65 12.26 3.10
N ALA A 327 -27.62 13.44 3.71
CA ALA A 327 -28.67 14.44 3.54
C ALA A 327 -28.73 14.94 2.08
N ASP A 328 -27.58 15.21 1.47
CA ASP A 328 -27.45 15.58 0.05
C ASP A 328 -27.97 14.45 -0.86
N TYR A 329 -27.57 13.20 -0.59
CA TYR A 329 -28.09 12.04 -1.30
C TYR A 329 -29.61 11.93 -1.16
N ALA A 330 -30.17 12.04 0.04
CA ALA A 330 -31.61 11.93 0.24
C ALA A 330 -32.37 13.03 -0.51
N GLN A 331 -31.88 14.26 -0.48
CA GLN A 331 -32.44 15.39 -1.23
C GLN A 331 -32.45 15.13 -2.74
N ASN A 332 -31.32 14.69 -3.31
CA ASN A 332 -31.17 14.45 -4.74
C ASN A 332 -32.04 13.30 -5.28
N PHE A 333 -32.47 12.38 -4.41
CA PHE A 333 -33.30 11.23 -4.77
C PHE A 333 -34.73 11.30 -4.23
N GLY A 334 -35.14 12.42 -3.62
CA GLY A 334 -36.48 12.57 -3.04
C GLY A 334 -36.78 11.58 -1.91
N LEU A 335 -35.74 11.18 -1.16
CA LEU A 335 -35.85 10.29 -0.01
C LEU A 335 -36.03 11.11 1.28
N GLU A 336 -36.55 10.46 2.31
CA GLU A 336 -36.63 11.07 3.64
C GLU A 336 -35.24 11.45 4.15
N ARG A 337 -35.10 12.69 4.63
CA ARG A 337 -33.84 13.19 5.17
C ARG A 337 -33.47 12.42 6.45
N PRO A 338 -32.28 11.82 6.53
CA PRO A 338 -31.87 11.10 7.73
C PRO A 338 -31.71 12.04 8.94
N ALA A 339 -31.97 11.51 10.13
CA ALA A 339 -31.69 12.20 11.39
C ALA A 339 -30.18 12.46 11.55
N SER A 340 -29.82 13.55 12.24
CA SER A 340 -28.43 13.87 12.58
C SER A 340 -27.79 12.82 13.48
N GLY A 341 -26.46 12.71 13.42
CA GLY A 341 -25.65 11.76 14.19
C GLY A 341 -25.82 10.31 13.75
N VAL A 342 -26.42 10.03 12.59
CA VAL A 342 -26.67 8.65 12.14
C VAL A 342 -25.36 7.96 11.76
N ALA A 343 -24.39 8.70 11.21
CA ALA A 343 -23.06 8.18 10.90
C ALA A 343 -22.34 7.64 12.14
N ARG A 344 -22.28 8.42 13.22
CA ARG A 344 -21.66 8.00 14.49
C ARG A 344 -22.33 6.78 15.09
N ARG A 345 -23.66 6.81 15.25
CA ARG A 345 -24.43 5.67 15.80
C ARG A 345 -24.24 4.39 14.98
N TRP A 346 -24.16 4.53 13.66
CA TRP A 346 -23.88 3.40 12.77
C TRP A 346 -22.45 2.88 12.95
N PHE A 347 -21.47 3.78 13.05
CA PHE A 347 -20.06 3.43 13.23
C PHE A 347 -19.82 2.71 14.56
N ASP A 348 -20.44 3.17 15.64
CA ASP A 348 -20.35 2.53 16.96
C ASP A 348 -20.88 1.10 16.91
N ARG A 349 -22.01 0.87 16.22
CA ARG A 349 -22.56 -0.48 15.97
C ARG A 349 -21.66 -1.32 15.07
N PHE A 350 -21.05 -0.71 14.06
CA PHE A 350 -20.05 -1.38 13.22
C PHE A 350 -18.83 -1.83 14.05
N CYS A 351 -18.46 -1.06 15.07
CA CYS A 351 -17.35 -1.39 15.96
C CYS A 351 -17.68 -2.47 17.00
N GLN A 352 -18.94 -2.79 17.25
CA GLN A 352 -19.27 -3.91 18.16
C GLN A 352 -18.84 -5.27 17.57
N PRO A 353 -18.49 -6.26 18.43
CA PRO A 353 -18.34 -7.66 18.03
C PRO A 353 -19.56 -8.14 17.27
N LYS A 354 -19.37 -9.13 16.39
CA LYS A 354 -20.42 -9.64 15.49
C LYS A 354 -20.41 -11.14 15.52
N THR A 355 -21.60 -11.75 15.52
CA THR A 355 -21.71 -13.18 15.26
C THR A 355 -21.43 -13.47 13.78
N PRO A 356 -21.10 -14.72 13.41
CA PRO A 356 -20.90 -15.11 12.01
C PRO A 356 -22.10 -14.74 11.12
N GLU A 357 -23.33 -14.92 11.61
CA GLU A 357 -24.56 -14.60 10.87
C GLU A 357 -24.70 -13.09 10.62
N GLU A 358 -24.29 -12.27 11.59
CA GLU A 358 -24.28 -10.81 11.44
C GLU A 358 -23.23 -10.36 10.43
N ILE A 359 -22.06 -10.99 10.40
CA ILE A 359 -21.01 -10.72 9.41
C ILE A 359 -21.55 -11.00 8.00
N VAL A 360 -22.17 -12.16 7.78
CA VAL A 360 -22.77 -12.52 6.48
C VAL A 360 -23.87 -11.55 6.08
N ARG A 361 -24.77 -11.22 7.01
CA ARG A 361 -25.85 -10.24 6.78
C ARG A 361 -25.28 -8.89 6.37
N TRP A 362 -24.19 -8.47 7.00
CA TRP A 362 -23.49 -7.24 6.68
C TRP A 362 -22.87 -7.25 5.29
N MET A 363 -22.14 -8.31 4.94
CA MET A 363 -21.54 -8.48 3.62
C MET A 363 -22.60 -8.46 2.52
N ARG A 364 -23.72 -9.18 2.70
CA ARG A 364 -24.84 -9.16 1.75
C ARG A 364 -25.46 -7.77 1.60
N ARG A 365 -25.64 -7.03 2.71
CA ARG A 365 -26.18 -5.67 2.69
C ARG A 365 -25.23 -4.73 1.94
N SER A 366 -23.94 -4.76 2.26
CA SER A 366 -22.94 -3.86 1.67
C SER A 366 -22.73 -4.13 0.17
N ILE A 367 -22.78 -5.38 -0.28
CA ILE A 367 -22.80 -5.75 -1.71
C ILE A 367 -23.99 -5.10 -2.42
N ARG A 368 -25.21 -5.24 -1.87
CA ARG A 368 -26.41 -4.67 -2.49
C ARG A 368 -26.38 -3.15 -2.55
N ILE A 369 -25.85 -2.50 -1.53
CA ILE A 369 -25.64 -1.05 -1.53
C ILE A 369 -24.61 -0.70 -2.60
N ALA A 370 -23.41 -1.27 -2.56
CA ALA A 370 -22.34 -1.01 -3.53
C ALA A 370 -22.76 -1.28 -4.99
N ALA A 371 -23.71 -2.19 -5.22
CA ALA A 371 -24.31 -2.49 -6.52
C ALA A 371 -25.46 -1.55 -6.94
N GLY A 372 -25.80 -0.53 -6.15
CA GLY A 372 -26.94 0.36 -6.40
C GLY A 372 -28.32 -0.32 -6.30
N LYS A 373 -28.39 -1.52 -5.69
CA LYS A 373 -29.64 -2.30 -5.52
C LYS A 373 -30.35 -2.01 -4.20
N ARG A 374 -29.78 -1.11 -3.39
CA ARG A 374 -30.35 -0.52 -2.18
C ARG A 374 -29.90 0.94 -2.10
N PRO A 375 -30.72 1.84 -1.52
CA PRO A 375 -30.28 3.20 -1.22
C PRO A 375 -29.02 3.23 -0.36
N ALA A 376 -28.27 4.33 -0.45
CA ALA A 376 -27.11 4.59 0.39
C ALA A 376 -27.48 4.55 1.89
N ASP A 377 -26.56 4.09 2.72
CA ASP A 377 -26.67 4.18 4.18
C ASP A 377 -25.41 4.82 4.78
N ALA A 378 -25.43 5.01 6.10
CA ALA A 378 -24.34 5.62 6.85
C ALA A 378 -22.98 4.94 6.60
N GLY A 379 -22.93 3.62 6.38
CA GLY A 379 -21.69 2.94 6.05
C GLY A 379 -21.10 3.35 4.72
N TRP A 380 -21.96 3.46 3.70
CA TRP A 380 -21.54 4.02 2.42
C TRP A 380 -21.04 5.45 2.57
N ALA A 381 -21.79 6.30 3.27
CA ALA A 381 -21.45 7.72 3.43
C ALA A 381 -20.17 7.94 4.23
N LEU A 382 -19.92 7.13 5.27
CA LEU A 382 -18.64 7.09 5.98
C LEU A 382 -17.48 6.73 5.07
N GLY A 383 -17.65 5.67 4.26
CA GLY A 383 -16.63 5.28 3.28
C GLY A 383 -16.36 6.37 2.25
N GLU A 384 -17.40 7.10 1.81
CA GLU A 384 -17.27 8.20 0.86
C GLU A 384 -16.62 9.43 1.49
N ALA A 385 -17.08 9.86 2.67
CA ALA A 385 -16.47 10.94 3.43
C ALA A 385 -14.98 10.68 3.66
N TRP A 386 -14.60 9.46 4.05
CA TRP A 386 -13.19 9.10 4.20
C TRP A 386 -12.42 9.24 2.89
N ARG A 387 -12.92 8.72 1.77
CA ARG A 387 -12.25 8.84 0.46
C ARG A 387 -12.02 10.30 0.04
N GLN A 388 -13.00 11.17 0.28
CA GLN A 388 -12.94 12.58 -0.13
C GLN A 388 -12.09 13.44 0.80
N LEU A 389 -12.00 13.08 2.08
CA LEU A 389 -11.18 13.77 3.09
C LEU A 389 -9.76 13.21 3.22
N TYR A 390 -9.49 12.02 2.69
CA TYR A 390 -8.21 11.32 2.81
C TYR A 390 -7.00 12.16 2.35
N PRO A 391 -7.03 12.88 1.21
CA PRO A 391 -5.90 13.74 0.82
C PRO A 391 -5.59 14.83 1.83
N THR A 392 -6.64 15.45 2.42
CA THR A 392 -6.48 16.46 3.48
C THR A 392 -5.91 15.83 4.75
N LEU A 393 -6.39 14.66 5.16
CA LEU A 393 -5.85 13.92 6.31
C LEU A 393 -4.36 13.59 6.10
N VAL A 394 -3.99 13.10 4.92
CA VAL A 394 -2.60 12.80 4.58
C VAL A 394 -1.72 14.05 4.68
N ALA A 395 -2.18 15.19 4.14
CA ALA A 395 -1.45 16.45 4.20
C ALA A 395 -1.33 17.02 5.63
N GLN A 396 -2.34 16.80 6.47
CA GLN A 396 -2.39 17.31 7.85
C GLN A 396 -1.60 16.45 8.83
N PHE A 397 -1.60 15.13 8.68
CA PHE A 397 -1.05 14.22 9.69
C PHE A 397 0.27 13.53 9.30
N SER A 398 0.71 13.66 8.04
CA SER A 398 2.06 13.23 7.67
C SER A 398 3.12 14.17 8.27
N PHE A 399 4.33 13.64 8.49
CA PHE A 399 5.48 14.38 9.02
C PHE A 399 5.28 14.97 10.42
N GLY A 400 4.39 14.38 11.23
CA GLY A 400 4.24 14.73 12.65
C GLY A 400 3.79 16.17 12.92
N ARG A 401 3.10 16.83 11.96
CA ARG A 401 2.64 18.23 12.08
C ARG A 401 1.87 18.53 13.38
N HIS A 402 1.05 17.58 13.82
CA HIS A 402 0.22 17.69 15.03
C HIS A 402 0.78 16.89 16.21
N GLY A 403 2.04 16.43 16.12
CA GLY A 403 2.66 15.55 17.10
C GLY A 403 2.23 14.09 16.99
N GLU A 404 3.00 13.21 17.62
CA GLU A 404 2.82 11.75 17.54
C GLU A 404 1.57 11.26 18.28
N ALA A 405 1.24 11.89 19.41
CA ALA A 405 0.06 11.55 20.22
C ALA A 405 -1.25 11.77 19.44
N ALA A 406 -1.34 12.88 18.70
CA ALA A 406 -2.49 13.16 17.83
C ALA A 406 -2.66 12.05 16.78
N TRP A 407 -1.58 11.67 16.10
CA TRP A 407 -1.63 10.58 15.12
C TRP A 407 -2.06 9.23 15.73
N GLN A 408 -1.49 8.86 16.89
CA GLN A 408 -1.87 7.63 17.58
C GLN A 408 -3.36 7.59 17.93
N SER A 409 -3.91 8.73 18.36
CA SER A 409 -5.34 8.84 18.67
C SER A 409 -6.23 8.62 17.44
N ILE A 410 -5.75 8.96 16.24
CA ILE A 410 -6.47 8.80 14.96
C ILE A 410 -6.26 7.41 14.34
N ALA A 411 -5.13 6.75 14.62
CA ALA A 411 -4.76 5.49 13.98
C ALA A 411 -5.81 4.38 14.16
N LYS A 412 -6.45 4.30 15.34
CA LYS A 412 -7.52 3.31 15.59
C LYS A 412 -8.75 3.60 14.73
N PHE A 413 -9.19 4.86 14.67
CA PHE A 413 -10.30 5.29 13.83
C PHE A 413 -10.00 5.04 12.34
N SER A 414 -8.81 5.39 11.88
CA SER A 414 -8.35 5.19 10.50
C SER A 414 -8.43 3.73 10.06
N ARG A 415 -7.97 2.79 10.91
CA ARG A 415 -8.04 1.35 10.59
C ARG A 415 -9.46 0.85 10.34
N GLU A 416 -10.46 1.42 11.03
CA GLU A 416 -11.86 1.06 10.81
C GLU A 416 -12.42 1.76 9.56
N MET A 417 -12.09 3.03 9.35
CA MET A 417 -12.53 3.76 8.17
C MET A 417 -11.95 3.20 6.87
N GLU A 418 -10.72 2.71 6.88
CA GLU A 418 -10.11 2.04 5.72
C GLU A 418 -10.88 0.77 5.30
N ARG A 419 -11.53 0.06 6.25
CA ARG A 419 -12.41 -1.08 5.93
C ARG A 419 -13.65 -0.65 5.16
N LEU A 420 -14.15 0.55 5.43
CA LEU A 420 -15.32 1.13 4.76
C LEU A 420 -14.96 1.77 3.42
N ALA A 421 -13.78 2.37 3.34
CA ALA A 421 -13.35 3.19 2.22
C ALA A 421 -12.60 2.42 1.11
N PHE A 422 -11.76 1.47 1.49
CA PHE A 422 -10.76 0.86 0.60
C PHE A 422 -10.90 -0.66 0.45
N GLY A 423 -12.14 -1.17 0.50
CA GLY A 423 -12.40 -2.60 0.34
C GLY A 423 -12.37 -3.12 -1.10
N PRO A 424 -12.81 -4.37 -1.31
CA PRO A 424 -12.63 -5.10 -2.56
C PRO A 424 -13.60 -4.67 -3.66
N PRO A 425 -13.40 -5.15 -4.90
CA PRO A 425 -14.44 -5.18 -5.92
C PRO A 425 -15.71 -5.91 -5.42
N ILE A 426 -16.88 -5.50 -5.89
CA ILE A 426 -18.18 -6.10 -5.50
C ILE A 426 -18.19 -7.61 -5.77
N GLU A 427 -17.66 -8.02 -6.93
CA GLU A 427 -17.60 -9.43 -7.32
C GLU A 427 -16.83 -10.28 -6.31
N ASN A 428 -15.70 -9.78 -5.79
CA ASN A 428 -14.89 -10.54 -4.84
C ASN A 428 -15.58 -10.66 -3.47
N ALA A 429 -16.25 -9.59 -3.02
CA ALA A 429 -17.09 -9.68 -1.81
C ALA A 429 -18.23 -10.69 -1.99
N ALA A 430 -18.86 -10.71 -3.16
CA ALA A 430 -19.96 -11.63 -3.45
C ALA A 430 -19.50 -13.08 -3.63
N LYS A 431 -18.31 -13.31 -4.19
CA LYS A 431 -17.66 -14.62 -4.21
C LYS A 431 -17.42 -15.16 -2.80
N LEU A 432 -16.95 -14.32 -1.86
CA LEU A 432 -16.83 -14.76 -0.46
C LEU A 432 -18.17 -15.20 0.14
N VAL A 433 -19.25 -14.44 -0.10
CA VAL A 433 -20.59 -14.85 0.36
C VAL A 433 -21.00 -16.19 -0.28
N ALA A 434 -20.71 -16.41 -1.56
CA ALA A 434 -20.99 -17.69 -2.21
C ALA A 434 -20.20 -18.85 -1.61
N LEU A 435 -18.96 -18.62 -1.18
CA LEU A 435 -18.15 -19.62 -0.47
C LEU A 435 -18.71 -19.94 0.92
N VAL A 436 -19.25 -18.93 1.62
CA VAL A 436 -19.94 -19.14 2.90
C VAL A 436 -21.22 -19.93 2.71
N ASP A 437 -22.03 -19.56 1.71
CA ASP A 437 -23.29 -20.24 1.39
C ASP A 437 -23.08 -21.71 1.02
N HIS A 438 -21.96 -22.02 0.34
CA HIS A 438 -21.55 -23.38 0.04
C HIS A 438 -20.97 -24.13 1.27
N GLY A 439 -20.45 -23.41 2.26
CA GLY A 439 -19.87 -23.99 3.49
C GLY A 439 -18.36 -24.27 3.43
N VAL A 440 -17.65 -23.88 2.36
CA VAL A 440 -16.18 -24.00 2.32
C VAL A 440 -15.48 -22.87 3.07
N LEU A 441 -16.11 -21.69 3.15
CA LEU A 441 -15.63 -20.57 3.96
C LEU A 441 -16.45 -20.47 5.25
N ASP A 442 -15.77 -20.61 6.37
CA ASP A 442 -16.39 -20.66 7.70
C ASP A 442 -15.94 -19.47 8.56
N LEU A 443 -16.90 -18.66 8.98
CA LEU A 443 -16.68 -17.41 9.71
C LEU A 443 -16.81 -17.56 11.24
N ARG A 444 -16.93 -18.78 11.78
CA ARG A 444 -17.08 -19.02 13.23
C ARG A 444 -15.91 -18.52 14.09
N HIS A 445 -14.75 -18.28 13.47
CA HIS A 445 -13.55 -17.73 14.13
C HIS A 445 -13.30 -16.25 13.80
N CYS A 446 -14.24 -15.58 13.13
CA CYS A 446 -14.18 -14.14 12.92
C CYS A 446 -14.87 -13.39 14.06
N GLY A 447 -14.11 -12.78 14.97
CA GLY A 447 -14.65 -12.05 16.12
C GLY A 447 -14.05 -12.52 17.44
N ASP A 448 -14.66 -12.10 18.55
CA ASP A 448 -14.47 -12.64 19.91
C ASP A 448 -13.02 -12.88 20.35
N HIS A 449 -12.13 -11.93 20.02
CA HIS A 449 -10.71 -12.00 20.39
C HIS A 449 -10.02 -13.31 19.98
N SER A 450 -10.42 -13.88 18.85
CA SER A 450 -9.89 -15.16 18.32
C SER A 450 -8.36 -15.22 18.32
N ARG A 451 -7.80 -16.36 18.75
CA ARG A 451 -6.35 -16.58 18.90
C ARG A 451 -5.91 -17.89 18.26
N LEU A 452 -4.63 -17.95 17.91
CA LEU A 452 -3.96 -19.17 17.47
C LEU A 452 -3.15 -19.72 18.65
N LEU A 453 -3.33 -21.01 18.96
CA LEU A 453 -2.51 -21.80 19.87
C LEU A 453 -1.78 -22.89 19.08
N SER A 454 -0.51 -23.16 19.38
CA SER A 454 0.29 -24.10 18.57
C SER A 454 1.10 -25.15 19.33
N GLU A 455 1.08 -25.15 20.68
CA GLU A 455 1.91 -26.06 21.51
C GLU A 455 1.73 -27.57 21.19
N HIS A 456 0.57 -27.97 20.67
CA HIS A 456 0.23 -29.36 20.31
C HIS A 456 -0.41 -29.43 18.92
N GLY A 457 0.17 -28.69 17.98
CA GLY A 457 -0.41 -28.42 16.67
C GLY A 457 -1.38 -27.24 16.68
N HIS A 458 -1.73 -26.77 15.48
CA HIS A 458 -2.47 -25.53 15.32
C HIS A 458 -3.93 -25.65 15.73
N ARG A 459 -4.36 -24.79 16.65
CA ARG A 459 -5.75 -24.64 17.11
C ARG A 459 -6.13 -23.18 17.07
N ILE A 460 -7.26 -22.86 16.45
CA ILE A 460 -7.89 -21.55 16.52
C ILE A 460 -8.98 -21.59 17.59
N VAL A 461 -8.95 -20.59 18.48
CA VAL A 461 -9.77 -20.55 19.68
C VAL A 461 -10.47 -19.20 19.77
N THR A 462 -11.78 -19.23 19.98
CA THR A 462 -12.62 -18.11 20.39
C THR A 462 -13.14 -18.36 21.81
N ALA A 463 -13.94 -17.43 22.36
CA ALA A 463 -14.65 -17.67 23.60
C ALA A 463 -15.67 -18.84 23.52
N ALA A 464 -16.14 -19.16 22.31
CA ALA A 464 -17.24 -20.10 22.09
C ALA A 464 -16.82 -21.42 21.42
N VAL A 465 -15.78 -21.39 20.59
CA VAL A 465 -15.41 -22.52 19.73
C VAL A 465 -13.91 -22.68 19.68
N GLU A 466 -13.49 -23.93 19.62
CA GLU A 466 -12.12 -24.32 19.36
C GLU A 466 -12.07 -25.28 18.17
N THR A 467 -11.08 -25.09 17.28
CA THR A 467 -10.93 -25.92 16.09
C THR A 467 -9.47 -26.19 15.81
N LYS A 468 -9.11 -27.48 15.76
CA LYS A 468 -7.81 -27.93 15.27
C LYS A 468 -7.77 -27.77 13.75
N VAL A 469 -6.64 -27.30 13.23
CA VAL A 469 -6.44 -27.07 11.79
C VAL A 469 -5.15 -27.71 11.30
N ASP A 470 -5.14 -28.10 10.02
CA ASP A 470 -3.98 -28.74 9.40
C ASP A 470 -2.91 -27.72 9.00
N ARG A 471 -3.35 -26.54 8.55
CA ARG A 471 -2.47 -25.47 8.05
C ARG A 471 -2.93 -24.10 8.53
N VAL A 472 -1.97 -23.19 8.69
CA VAL A 472 -2.25 -21.78 8.97
C VAL A 472 -1.57 -20.91 7.92
N VAL A 473 -2.36 -20.05 7.29
CA VAL A 473 -1.90 -19.06 6.30
C VAL A 473 -1.89 -17.68 6.96
N ASP A 474 -0.77 -16.99 6.90
CA ASP A 474 -0.69 -15.60 7.33
C ASP A 474 -1.11 -14.65 6.19
N ALA A 475 -2.30 -14.06 6.35
CA ALA A 475 -2.83 -13.05 5.44
C ALA A 475 -2.65 -11.61 5.99
N VAL A 476 -1.85 -11.42 7.04
CA VAL A 476 -1.46 -10.10 7.54
C VAL A 476 -0.08 -9.73 7.00
N LEU A 477 -0.02 -8.72 6.14
CA LEU A 477 1.25 -8.20 5.63
C LEU A 477 1.92 -7.31 6.69
N PRO A 478 3.27 -7.26 6.73
CA PRO A 478 3.99 -6.44 7.69
C PRO A 478 3.59 -4.96 7.56
N SER A 479 3.35 -4.32 8.70
CA SER A 479 3.17 -2.88 8.83
C SER A 479 4.40 -2.10 8.36
N GLY A 480 4.26 -0.79 8.17
CA GLY A 480 5.41 0.07 7.84
C GLY A 480 6.52 0.01 8.89
N ALA A 481 6.11 -0.03 10.16
CA ALA A 481 7.01 -0.20 11.29
C ALA A 481 7.74 -1.55 11.29
N GLU A 482 7.02 -2.66 11.11
CA GLU A 482 7.64 -3.97 11.00
C GLU A 482 8.59 -4.05 9.80
N THR A 483 8.24 -3.40 8.69
CA THR A 483 9.11 -3.32 7.51
C THR A 483 10.38 -2.52 7.82
N CYS A 484 10.25 -1.34 8.44
CA CYS A 484 11.40 -0.54 8.88
C CYS A 484 12.31 -1.34 9.82
N ASN A 485 11.74 -1.95 10.86
CA ASN A 485 12.48 -2.65 11.90
C ASN A 485 13.15 -3.93 11.38
N ASN A 486 12.47 -4.72 10.54
CA ASN A 486 13.00 -5.99 10.05
C ASN A 486 13.93 -5.85 8.83
N GLU A 487 13.75 -4.81 8.02
CA GLU A 487 14.47 -4.67 6.76
C GLU A 487 15.53 -3.59 6.81
N VAL A 488 15.21 -2.38 7.28
CA VAL A 488 16.12 -1.24 7.18
C VAL A 488 16.92 -1.07 8.46
N ALA A 489 16.26 -0.76 9.58
CA ALA A 489 16.91 -0.47 10.86
C ALA A 489 17.58 -1.71 11.48
N GLY A 490 16.93 -2.87 11.44
CA GLY A 490 17.46 -4.13 11.97
C GLY A 490 18.03 -5.06 10.89
N GLY A 491 18.45 -4.53 9.75
CA GLY A 491 18.82 -5.37 8.60
C GLY A 491 19.83 -4.74 7.66
N LEU A 492 19.37 -3.83 6.82
CA LEU A 492 20.15 -3.28 5.71
C LEU A 492 21.10 -2.18 6.17
N LEU A 493 20.70 -1.28 7.06
CA LEU A 493 21.60 -0.27 7.61
C LEU A 493 22.28 -0.80 8.88
N PRO A 494 23.50 -0.33 9.21
CA PRO A 494 24.18 -0.73 10.43
C PRO A 494 23.44 -0.19 11.66
N GLU A 495 23.41 -0.96 12.74
CA GLU A 495 22.79 -0.57 14.02
C GLU A 495 23.40 0.72 14.62
N SER A 496 24.65 1.04 14.26
CA SER A 496 25.30 2.30 14.65
C SER A 496 24.60 3.54 14.06
N ILE A 497 23.81 3.38 13.01
CA ILE A 497 22.92 4.42 12.49
C ILE A 497 21.60 4.33 13.26
N ALA A 498 21.58 4.93 14.45
CA ALA A 498 20.40 5.01 15.29
C ALA A 498 19.31 5.85 14.60
N LEU A 499 18.36 5.19 13.92
CA LEU A 499 17.27 5.84 13.21
C LEU A 499 16.18 6.31 14.18
N LYS A 500 15.64 7.51 13.92
CA LYS A 500 14.46 8.01 14.63
C LYS A 500 13.21 7.35 14.07
N THR A 501 12.43 6.78 14.97
CA THR A 501 11.15 6.14 14.66
C THR A 501 10.03 6.76 15.47
N THR A 502 8.79 6.67 14.97
CA THR A 502 7.61 6.96 15.77
C THR A 502 7.46 5.92 16.88
N PRO A 503 6.63 6.13 17.92
CA PRO A 503 6.40 5.11 18.95
C PRO A 503 5.72 3.87 18.38
N GLY A 504 5.06 4.00 17.23
CA GLY A 504 4.54 2.87 16.45
C GLY A 504 5.61 2.13 15.64
N GLY A 505 6.86 2.60 15.63
CA GLY A 505 8.02 1.99 14.96
C GLY A 505 8.25 2.41 13.50
N ALA A 506 7.48 3.37 12.97
CA ALA A 506 7.64 3.83 11.59
C ALA A 506 8.85 4.78 11.45
N MET A 507 9.60 4.70 10.35
CA MET A 507 10.75 5.57 10.12
C MET A 507 10.34 7.03 9.94
N GLN A 508 11.00 7.94 10.68
CA GLN A 508 10.84 9.36 10.42
C GLN A 508 11.74 9.81 9.28
N THR A 509 11.15 10.51 8.32
CA THR A 509 11.86 11.10 7.18
C THR A 509 11.54 12.59 7.05
N SER A 510 12.44 13.34 6.43
CA SER A 510 12.13 14.67 5.90
C SER A 510 11.09 14.59 4.75
N ARG A 511 10.68 15.76 4.24
CA ARG A 511 9.87 15.87 3.01
C ARG A 511 10.61 15.43 1.74
N GLY A 512 11.94 15.50 1.74
CA GLY A 512 12.79 14.96 0.67
C GLY A 512 12.98 13.45 0.76
N GLY A 513 12.52 12.79 1.83
CA GLY A 513 12.71 11.36 2.05
C GLY A 513 14.02 11.01 2.74
N GLU A 514 14.81 11.99 3.21
CA GLU A 514 15.99 11.74 4.04
C GLU A 514 15.55 11.15 5.39
N PRO A 515 16.06 9.97 5.80
CA PRO A 515 15.77 9.45 7.13
C PRO A 515 16.42 10.32 8.21
N LEU A 516 15.75 10.43 9.36
CA LEU A 516 16.25 11.15 10.53
C LEU A 516 16.96 10.19 11.49
N LYS A 517 18.09 10.60 12.03
CA LYS A 517 18.76 9.92 13.15
C LYS A 517 18.09 10.31 14.48
N SER A 518 18.38 9.55 15.54
CA SER A 518 17.85 9.78 16.89
C SER A 518 18.17 11.18 17.44
N ASP A 519 19.29 11.77 17.03
CA ASP A 519 19.69 13.15 17.36
C ASP A 519 18.99 14.23 16.50
N GLY A 520 18.14 13.83 15.55
CA GLY A 520 17.40 14.71 14.64
C GLY A 520 18.15 15.08 13.37
N THR A 521 19.41 14.68 13.20
CA THR A 521 20.19 14.94 11.98
C THR A 521 19.70 14.09 10.81
N ARG A 522 19.88 14.59 9.59
CA ARG A 522 19.47 13.91 8.34
C ARG A 522 20.61 13.09 7.77
N ILE A 523 20.27 11.96 7.15
CA ILE A 523 21.22 11.21 6.33
C ILE A 523 21.07 11.66 4.87
N GLU A 524 21.80 12.71 4.49
CA GLU A 524 21.65 13.43 3.21
C GLU A 524 21.90 12.57 1.95
N SER A 525 22.61 11.45 2.07
CA SER A 525 22.89 10.51 0.97
C SER A 525 21.98 9.27 0.96
N VAL A 526 20.94 9.23 1.80
CA VAL A 526 19.97 8.13 1.86
C VAL A 526 18.56 8.67 1.63
N ARG A 527 17.73 7.94 0.88
CA ARG A 527 16.30 8.23 0.72
C ARG A 527 15.47 7.01 1.03
N CYS A 528 14.29 7.21 1.63
CA CYS A 528 13.37 6.15 1.99
C CYS A 528 11.95 6.51 1.52
N PHE A 529 11.41 5.74 0.56
CA PHE A 529 10.06 5.94 0.04
C PHE A 529 9.21 4.67 0.15
N GLY A 530 7.90 4.85 0.29
CA GLY A 530 6.94 3.76 0.42
C GLY A 530 6.82 3.20 1.84
N ARG A 531 6.60 1.89 1.92
CA ARG A 531 6.21 1.17 3.15
C ARG A 531 7.08 1.45 4.37
N VAL A 532 8.39 1.63 4.19
CA VAL A 532 9.35 1.88 5.29
C VAL A 532 9.06 3.16 6.10
N ALA A 533 8.41 4.15 5.48
CA ALA A 533 7.99 5.40 6.12
C ALA A 533 6.47 5.46 6.36
N GLU A 534 5.73 4.38 6.07
CA GLU A 534 4.29 4.29 6.33
C GLU A 534 4.03 4.35 7.85
N GLY A 535 3.16 5.27 8.26
CA GLY A 535 2.88 5.57 9.67
C GLY A 535 3.61 6.81 10.21
N TRP A 536 4.61 7.32 9.47
CA TRP A 536 5.09 8.71 9.56
C TRP A 536 4.56 9.56 8.40
N VAL A 537 4.51 8.94 7.22
CA VAL A 537 3.83 9.42 6.02
C VAL A 537 2.62 8.52 5.80
N ILE A 538 1.43 9.08 5.73
CA ILE A 538 0.19 8.31 5.64
C ILE A 538 -0.10 7.94 4.19
N GLY A 539 -0.41 6.69 3.91
CA GLY A 539 -0.72 6.22 2.56
C GLY A 539 0.49 6.31 1.63
N HIS A 540 1.70 6.18 2.15
CA HIS A 540 2.94 6.16 1.39
C HIS A 540 3.11 4.87 0.58
N ASP A 541 2.40 3.80 0.95
CA ASP A 541 2.39 2.49 0.27
C ASP A 541 1.25 2.32 -0.77
N THR A 542 0.83 3.41 -1.41
CA THR A 542 -0.21 3.40 -2.46
C THR A 542 0.36 3.45 -3.88
N LEU A 543 -0.35 2.90 -4.88
CA LEU A 543 -0.05 3.18 -6.29
C LEU A 543 -0.46 4.59 -6.72
N ASN A 544 -1.28 5.28 -5.92
CA ASN A 544 -1.69 6.65 -6.21
C ASN A 544 -0.48 7.61 -6.10
N ARG A 545 0.02 8.07 -7.25
CA ARG A 545 1.17 8.97 -7.32
C ARG A 545 0.83 10.43 -7.01
N SER A 546 -0.45 10.82 -7.06
CA SER A 546 -0.85 12.21 -6.80
C SER A 546 -1.01 12.53 -5.30
N LEU A 547 -0.89 11.52 -4.43
CA LEU A 547 -1.09 11.70 -2.99
C LEU A 547 0.13 12.37 -2.32
N HIS A 548 1.32 12.18 -2.90
CA HIS A 548 2.59 12.60 -2.33
C HIS A 548 3.50 13.18 -3.41
N ASN A 549 4.25 14.23 -3.08
CA ASN A 549 5.21 14.87 -3.97
C ASN A 549 6.68 14.67 -3.52
N GLN A 550 6.94 13.77 -2.57
CA GLN A 550 8.27 13.59 -1.98
C GLN A 550 9.31 13.10 -3.00
N ILE A 551 8.93 12.13 -3.84
CA ILE A 551 9.82 11.60 -4.90
C ILE A 551 10.14 12.71 -5.91
N ASP A 552 9.17 13.54 -6.29
CA ASP A 552 9.39 14.64 -7.22
C ASP A 552 10.26 15.75 -6.59
N THR A 553 10.05 16.03 -5.30
CA THR A 553 10.86 16.98 -4.52
C THR A 553 12.32 16.52 -4.46
N TRP A 554 12.55 15.24 -4.14
CA TRP A 554 13.88 14.65 -4.14
C TRP A 554 14.53 14.66 -5.53
N ALA A 555 13.81 14.23 -6.57
CA ALA A 555 14.36 14.21 -7.92
C ALA A 555 14.75 15.61 -8.40
N THR A 556 13.96 16.63 -8.06
CA THR A 556 14.27 18.04 -8.34
C THR A 556 15.54 18.48 -7.61
N GLY A 557 15.64 18.18 -6.31
CA GLY A 557 16.81 18.50 -5.50
C GLY A 557 18.09 17.82 -6.00
N LEU A 558 18.00 16.54 -6.38
CA LEU A 558 19.12 15.79 -6.96
C LEU A 558 19.57 16.38 -8.29
N ALA A 559 18.63 16.73 -9.18
CA ALA A 559 18.96 17.37 -10.45
C ALA A 559 19.67 18.72 -10.27
N MET A 560 19.21 19.54 -9.30
CA MET A 560 19.88 20.80 -8.95
C MET A 560 21.28 20.58 -8.37
N GLN A 561 21.47 19.54 -7.55
CA GLN A 561 22.78 19.19 -7.00
C GLN A 561 23.76 18.78 -8.10
N LEU A 562 23.31 17.96 -9.05
CA LEU A 562 24.14 17.47 -10.15
C LEU A 562 24.55 18.59 -11.13
N THR A 563 23.68 19.56 -11.39
CA THR A 563 24.00 20.69 -12.29
C THR A 563 24.93 21.71 -11.64
N ARG A 564 24.75 21.99 -10.33
CA ARG A 564 25.64 22.90 -9.58
C ARG A 564 27.06 22.35 -9.41
N SER A 565 27.23 21.03 -9.40
CA SER A 565 28.55 20.39 -9.24
C SER A 565 29.46 20.54 -10.48
N ASN A 566 28.90 21.00 -11.60
CA ASN A 566 29.60 21.19 -12.88
C ASN A 566 29.72 22.66 -13.30
N SER A 567 29.19 23.59 -12.49
CA SER A 567 29.30 25.04 -12.67
C SER A 567 30.44 25.56 -11.80
#